data_AF-A0A8S2W455-F1
#
_entry.id   AF-A0A8S2W455-F1
#
_cell.length_a   1.000
_cell.length_b   1.000
_cell.length_c   1.000
_cell.angle_alpha   90.00
_cell.angle_beta   90.00
_cell.angle_gamma   90.00
#
_symmetry.space_group_name_H-M   'P 1'
#
loop_
_entity.id
_entity.type
_entity.pdbx_description
1 polymer ?
#
loop_
_entity_poly.entity_id
_entity_poly.type
_entity_poly.pdbx_seq_one_letter_code
_entity_poly.pdbx_strand_id
1 'polypeptide(L)'
;QTDDKLWKAENLHRQTSGQDTSITAENVGEKMYLRCERQTLRRLPKSQDILFTIKTYLTPMSEVASDSAVAKRFATCLRNLPQSVANYKSLPVFGEAVLGYLDSMSQSEQINGTCE
;
A
#
# COMPACT_ATOMS: atom_id res chain seq x y z
N GLN A 1 0.08 -3.93 3.41
CA GLN A 1 0.25 -5.30 3.96
C GLN A 1 1.46 -5.28 4.87
N THR A 2 1.50 -6.08 5.93
CA THR A 2 2.57 -6.11 6.94
C THR A 2 3.54 -7.29 6.77
N ASP A 3 3.41 -8.01 5.65
CA ASP A 3 4.28 -9.13 5.28
C ASP A 3 4.43 -9.17 3.75
N ASP A 4 5.46 -9.85 3.28
CA ASP A 4 5.83 -10.01 1.86
C ASP A 4 5.15 -11.22 1.20
N LYS A 5 4.21 -11.88 1.88
CA LYS A 5 3.58 -13.11 1.38
C LYS A 5 2.50 -12.80 0.35
N LEU A 6 2.62 -13.38 -0.83
CA LEU A 6 1.60 -13.23 -1.89
C LEU A 6 0.27 -13.93 -1.58
N TRP A 7 0.30 -14.99 -0.77
CA TRP A 7 -0.87 -15.81 -0.47
C TRP A 7 -0.83 -16.37 0.96
N LYS A 8 -2.00 -16.69 1.53
CA LYS A 8 -2.16 -17.36 2.83
C LYS A 8 -3.16 -18.51 2.67
N ALA A 9 -2.74 -19.74 2.98
CA ALA A 9 -3.55 -20.97 2.83
C ALA A 9 -4.71 -21.03 3.84
N GLU A 10 -4.45 -20.54 5.04
CA GLU A 10 -5.32 -20.63 6.20
C GLU A 10 -5.95 -19.27 6.49
N ASN A 11 -7.11 -19.28 7.16
CA ASN A 11 -7.78 -18.06 7.61
C ASN A 11 -8.21 -17.10 6.47
N LEU A 12 -8.67 -17.65 5.33
CA LEU A 12 -9.13 -16.90 4.14
C LEU A 12 -10.15 -15.76 4.42
N HIS A 13 -10.94 -15.87 5.49
CA HIS A 13 -11.93 -14.87 5.91
C HIS A 13 -11.55 -14.09 7.17
N ARG A 14 -10.55 -14.55 7.92
CA ARG A 14 -10.07 -13.78 9.07
C ARG A 14 -9.10 -12.76 8.50
N GLN A 15 -9.43 -11.49 8.61
CA GLN A 15 -8.44 -10.43 8.61
C GLN A 15 -7.46 -10.74 9.74
N THR A 16 -6.50 -11.63 9.48
CA THR A 16 -5.40 -11.91 10.39
C THR A 16 -4.38 -10.81 10.15
N SER A 17 -4.78 -9.57 10.45
CA SER A 17 -3.96 -8.78 11.33
C SER A 17 -4.44 -9.20 12.74
N GLY A 18 -3.71 -9.98 13.53
CA GLY A 18 -2.30 -9.71 13.79
C GLY A 18 -2.09 -8.21 13.69
N GLN A 19 -2.92 -7.42 14.38
CA GLN A 19 -2.83 -5.97 14.39
C GLN A 19 -1.48 -5.70 15.02
N ASP A 20 -0.47 -5.63 14.17
CA ASP A 20 0.88 -5.41 14.61
C ASP A 20 0.91 -3.94 15.01
N THR A 21 0.57 -3.68 16.27
CA THR A 21 0.64 -2.37 16.88
C THR A 21 2.09 -1.89 17.00
N SER A 22 3.07 -2.72 16.59
CA SER A 22 4.46 -2.30 16.48
C SER A 22 4.75 -1.48 15.22
N ILE A 23 3.77 -1.24 14.32
CA ILE A 23 3.98 -0.35 13.17
C ILE A 23 4.08 1.11 13.65
N THR A 24 5.23 1.73 13.39
CA THR A 24 5.53 3.14 13.70
C THR A 24 6.02 3.84 12.44
N ALA A 25 6.01 5.17 12.41
CA ALA A 25 6.43 5.93 11.22
C ALA A 25 7.87 5.58 10.78
N GLU A 26 8.74 5.23 11.72
CA GLU A 26 10.14 4.89 11.47
C GLU A 26 10.30 3.53 10.79
N ASN A 27 9.40 2.58 11.05
CA ASN A 27 9.52 1.20 10.54
C ASN A 27 8.57 0.86 9.39
N VAL A 28 7.69 1.79 8.99
CA VAL A 28 6.78 1.60 7.85
C VAL A 28 7.55 1.23 6.58
N GLY A 29 8.68 1.88 6.31
CA GLY A 29 9.49 1.63 5.12
C GLY A 29 9.97 0.17 4.96
N GLU A 30 10.17 -0.52 6.08
CA GLU A 30 10.71 -1.89 6.15
C GLU A 30 9.61 -2.94 6.35
N LYS A 31 8.63 -2.64 7.20
CA LYS A 31 7.59 -3.61 7.62
C LYS A 31 6.34 -3.57 6.76
N MET A 32 6.14 -2.53 5.95
CA MET A 32 4.93 -2.38 5.16
C MET A 32 5.18 -2.47 3.66
N TYR A 33 4.20 -3.06 2.99
CA TYR A 33 4.17 -3.25 1.55
C TYR A 33 2.89 -2.65 0.97
N LEU A 34 3.02 -1.88 -0.10
CA LEU A 34 1.92 -1.52 -0.97
C LEU A 34 1.53 -2.74 -1.80
N ARG A 35 0.28 -3.19 -1.63
CA ARG A 35 -0.29 -4.27 -2.43
C ARG A 35 -1.14 -3.68 -3.55
N CYS A 36 -0.75 -3.95 -4.79
CA CYS A 36 -1.51 -3.59 -5.98
C CYS A 36 -1.89 -4.83 -6.76
N GLU A 37 -3.09 -4.84 -7.33
CA GLU A 37 -3.58 -5.96 -8.14
C GLU A 37 -3.86 -5.47 -9.55
N ARG A 38 -3.17 -6.06 -10.53
CA ARG A 38 -3.51 -5.89 -11.94
C ARG A 38 -4.52 -6.95 -12.32
N GLN A 39 -5.76 -6.50 -12.47
CA GLN A 39 -6.89 -7.35 -12.81
C GLN A 39 -7.17 -7.28 -14.31
N THR A 40 -7.39 -8.43 -14.95
CA THR A 40 -7.71 -8.50 -16.38
C THR A 40 -8.87 -9.44 -16.65
N LEU A 41 -9.75 -9.07 -17.58
CA LEU A 41 -10.81 -9.92 -18.09
C LEU A 41 -10.52 -10.25 -19.55
N ARG A 42 -10.49 -11.54 -19.91
CA ARG A 42 -10.23 -12.00 -21.28
C ARG A 42 -11.21 -13.10 -21.67
N ARG A 43 -11.91 -12.94 -22.79
CA ARG A 43 -12.72 -14.01 -23.37
C ARG A 43 -11.81 -15.07 -24.01
N LEU A 44 -12.00 -16.33 -23.66
CA LEU A 44 -11.26 -17.45 -24.24
C LEU A 44 -11.81 -17.80 -25.63
N PRO A 45 -10.95 -17.94 -26.66
CA PRO A 45 -11.40 -18.04 -28.05
C PRO A 45 -12.15 -19.34 -28.37
N LYS A 46 -11.93 -20.42 -27.61
CA LYS A 46 -12.57 -21.72 -27.83
C LYS A 46 -13.83 -21.90 -26.98
N SER A 47 -13.71 -21.81 -25.66
CA SER A 47 -14.84 -22.05 -24.75
C SER A 47 -15.78 -20.86 -24.61
N GLN A 48 -15.38 -19.66 -25.04
CA GLN A 48 -16.09 -18.40 -24.81
C GLN A 48 -16.20 -17.97 -23.34
N ASP A 49 -15.58 -18.69 -22.40
CA ASP A 49 -15.53 -18.30 -20.99
C ASP A 49 -14.76 -16.99 -20.79
N ILE A 50 -15.02 -16.31 -19.67
CA ILE A 50 -14.25 -15.15 -19.24
C ILE A 50 -13.17 -15.59 -18.25
N LEU A 51 -11.92 -15.51 -18.67
CA LEU A 51 -10.76 -15.63 -17.79
C LEU A 51 -10.55 -14.32 -17.04
N PHE A 52 -10.78 -14.35 -15.74
CA PHE A 52 -10.40 -13.27 -14.82
C PHE A 52 -9.05 -13.59 -14.20
N THR A 53 -8.04 -12.74 -14.43
CA THR A 53 -6.73 -12.89 -13.78
C THR A 53 -6.48 -11.76 -12.81
N ILE A 54 -5.84 -12.08 -11.69
CA ILE A 54 -5.41 -11.14 -10.67
C ILE A 54 -3.91 -11.34 -10.49
N LYS A 55 -3.11 -10.38 -10.96
CA LYS A 55 -1.67 -10.37 -10.71
C LYS A 55 -1.37 -9.42 -9.56
N THR A 56 -0.96 -9.98 -8.43
CA THR A 56 -0.58 -9.22 -7.23
C THR A 56 0.88 -8.76 -7.32
N TYR A 57 1.11 -7.49 -6.97
CA TYR A 57 2.40 -6.87 -6.75
C TYR A 57 2.47 -6.46 -5.28
N LEU A 58 3.61 -6.73 -4.65
CA LEU A 58 3.96 -6.25 -3.31
C LEU A 58 5.23 -5.42 -3.45
N THR A 59 5.13 -4.13 -3.14
CA THR A 59 6.24 -3.18 -3.22
C THR A 59 6.52 -2.65 -1.82
N PRO A 60 7.76 -2.73 -1.31
CA PRO A 60 8.12 -2.16 -0.01
C PRO A 60 7.79 -0.67 0.05
N MET A 61 7.33 -0.16 1.19
CA MET A 61 7.01 1.27 1.33
C MET A 61 8.25 2.17 1.15
N SER A 62 9.44 1.67 1.47
CA SER A 62 10.72 2.33 1.18
C SER A 62 10.95 2.58 -0.31
N GLU A 63 10.54 1.64 -1.18
CA GLU A 63 10.61 1.80 -2.62
C GLU A 63 9.47 2.69 -3.14
N VAL A 64 8.26 2.56 -2.60
CA VAL A 64 7.11 3.39 -3.01
C VAL A 64 7.35 4.88 -2.73
N ALA A 65 7.95 5.19 -1.58
CA ALA A 65 8.18 6.55 -1.12
C ALA A 65 9.57 7.10 -1.50
N SER A 66 10.31 6.43 -2.39
CA SER A 66 11.64 6.89 -2.82
C SER A 66 11.59 8.19 -3.64
N ASP A 67 10.44 8.46 -4.28
CA ASP A 67 10.15 9.71 -5.01
C ASP A 67 9.23 10.58 -4.12
N SER A 68 9.67 11.81 -3.82
CA SER A 68 8.93 12.69 -2.90
C SER A 68 7.56 13.11 -3.44
N ALA A 69 7.41 13.25 -4.76
CA ALA A 69 6.15 13.59 -5.39
C ALA A 69 5.18 12.41 -5.33
N VAL A 70 5.68 11.18 -5.47
CA VAL A 70 4.89 9.96 -5.25
C VAL A 70 4.46 9.86 -3.79
N ALA A 71 5.38 10.07 -2.84
CA ALA A 71 5.08 10.04 -1.40
C ALA A 71 3.99 11.06 -1.03
N LYS A 72 4.11 12.31 -1.52
CA LYS A 72 3.12 13.38 -1.32
C LYS A 72 1.76 13.01 -1.89
N ARG A 73 1.71 12.56 -3.15
CA ARG A 73 0.45 12.16 -3.80
C ARG A 73 -0.21 11.01 -3.07
N PHE A 74 0.58 10.06 -2.58
CA PHE A 74 0.06 8.93 -1.83
C PHE A 74 -0.53 9.38 -0.49
N ALA A 75 0.17 10.24 0.26
CA ALA A 75 -0.34 10.81 1.50
C ALA A 75 -1.67 11.58 1.28
N THR A 76 -1.76 12.39 0.23
CA THR A 76 -3.01 13.07 -0.15
C THR A 76 -4.12 12.09 -0.48
N CYS A 77 -3.82 11.00 -1.20
CA CYS A 77 -4.81 9.97 -1.50
C CYS A 77 -5.35 9.31 -0.23
N LEU A 78 -4.47 8.95 0.70
CA LEU A 78 -4.86 8.32 1.97
C LEU A 78 -5.74 9.24 2.83
N ARG A 79 -5.43 10.54 2.90
CA ARG A 79 -6.24 11.53 3.62
C ARG A 79 -7.64 11.73 3.04
N ASN A 80 -7.78 11.56 1.72
CA ASN A 80 -9.03 11.78 1.00
C ASN A 80 -9.85 10.49 0.81
N LEU A 81 -9.44 9.37 1.39
CA LEU A 81 -10.22 8.14 1.32
C LEU A 81 -11.55 8.31 2.08
N PRO A 82 -12.69 7.91 1.49
CA PRO A 82 -13.95 7.83 2.23
C PRO A 82 -13.79 6.95 3.46
N GLN A 83 -14.39 7.34 4.59
CA GLN A 83 -14.22 6.64 5.86
C GLN A 83 -14.53 5.14 5.78
N SER A 84 -15.55 4.77 4.99
CA SER A 84 -15.90 3.36 4.75
C SER A 84 -14.75 2.56 4.12
N VAL A 85 -14.05 3.17 3.16
CA VAL A 85 -12.90 2.56 2.48
C VAL A 85 -11.68 2.56 3.40
N ALA A 86 -11.45 3.63 4.15
CA ALA A 86 -10.38 3.71 5.14
C ALA A 86 -10.51 2.59 6.20
N ASN A 87 -11.71 2.41 6.75
CA ASN A 87 -12.02 1.36 7.71
C ASN A 87 -11.83 -0.04 7.09
N TYR A 88 -12.36 -0.24 5.87
CA TYR A 88 -12.21 -1.51 5.15
C TYR A 88 -10.73 -1.87 4.89
N LYS A 89 -9.88 -0.87 4.64
CA LYS A 89 -8.44 -1.04 4.42
C LYS A 89 -7.60 -0.98 5.71
N SER A 90 -8.24 -1.00 6.89
CA SER A 90 -7.57 -0.97 8.20
C SER A 90 -6.71 0.28 8.44
N LEU A 91 -6.98 1.40 7.77
CA LEU A 91 -6.28 2.67 8.01
C LEU A 91 -6.39 3.18 9.45
N PRO A 92 -7.47 2.95 10.23
CA PRO A 92 -7.50 3.39 11.63
C PRO A 92 -6.40 2.81 12.52
N VAL A 93 -5.70 1.75 12.06
CA VAL A 93 -4.70 1.03 12.83
C VAL A 93 -3.29 1.57 12.60
N PHE A 94 -2.92 1.74 11.33
CA PHE A 94 -1.56 2.12 10.92
C PHE A 94 -1.53 3.38 10.05
N GLY A 95 -2.68 3.98 9.77
CA GLY A 95 -2.80 5.12 8.87
C GLY A 95 -2.01 6.33 9.34
N GLU A 96 -1.98 6.62 10.63
CA GLU A 96 -1.16 7.70 11.18
C GLU A 96 0.34 7.45 11.00
N ALA A 97 0.81 6.23 11.32
CA ALA A 97 2.21 5.84 11.11
C ALA A 97 2.61 5.95 9.63
N VAL A 98 1.76 5.47 8.72
CA VAL A 98 2.00 5.54 7.27
C VAL A 98 1.99 6.99 6.77
N LEU A 99 1.06 7.83 7.25
CA LEU A 99 1.03 9.24 6.89
C LEU A 99 2.26 9.99 7.39
N GLY A 100 2.68 9.76 8.64
CA GLY A 100 3.89 10.34 9.19
C GLY A 100 5.14 9.99 8.38
N TYR A 101 5.26 8.71 7.99
CA TYR A 101 6.33 8.26 7.10
C TYR A 101 6.27 8.92 5.72
N LEU A 102 5.10 8.96 5.08
CA LEU A 102 4.97 9.57 3.76
C LEU A 102 5.22 11.08 3.76
N ASP A 103 4.81 11.78 4.81
CA ASP A 103 5.06 13.20 4.97
C ASP A 103 6.57 13.47 5.15
N SER A 104 7.29 12.67 5.95
CA SER A 104 8.75 12.82 6.09
C SER A 104 9.49 12.60 4.77
N MET A 105 9.07 11.57 4.01
CA MET A 105 9.66 11.29 2.68
C MET A 105 9.31 12.37 1.65
N SER A 106 8.16 13.04 1.77
CA SER A 106 7.79 14.13 0.87
C SER A 106 8.62 15.40 1.07
N GLN A 107 9.20 15.59 2.27
CA GLN A 107 9.95 16.78 2.64
C GLN A 107 11.45 16.66 2.32
N SER A 108 11.99 15.45 2.21
CA SER A 108 13.44 15.21 2.04
C SER A 108 14.02 15.72 0.71
N GLU A 109 13.23 15.83 -0.37
CA GLU A 109 13.71 16.38 -1.65
C GLU A 109 13.65 17.92 -1.73
N GLN A 110 12.84 18.59 -0.91
CA GLN A 110 12.77 20.06 -0.95
C GLN A 110 14.06 20.74 -0.46
N ILE A 111 14.87 20.04 0.34
CA ILE A 111 16.13 20.57 0.88
C ILE A 111 17.27 20.52 -0.17
N ASN A 112 17.20 19.60 -1.15
CA ASN A 112 18.22 19.46 -2.19
C ASN A 112 17.97 20.32 -3.45
N GLY A 113 16.82 21.02 -3.53
CA GLY A 113 16.41 21.81 -4.69
C GLY A 113 16.66 23.33 -4.58
N THR A 114 17.27 23.82 -3.50
CA THR A 114 17.66 25.23 -3.32
C THR A 114 19.17 25.36 -3.24
N CYS A 115 19.83 25.27 -4.40
CA CYS A 115 21.18 25.79 -4.65
C CYS A 115 21.25 26.24 -6.12
N GLU A 116 20.73 27.43 -6.42
CA GLU A 116 21.32 28.50 -7.25
C GLU A 116 20.34 29.68 -7.35
#